data_AF-A0A1X7A017-F1
#
_entry.id   AF-A0A1X7A017-F1
#
_cell.length_a   1.000
_cell.length_b   1.000
_cell.length_c   1.000
_cell.angle_alpha   90.00
_cell.angle_beta   90.00
_cell.angle_gamma   90.00
#
_symmetry.space_group_name_H-M   'P 1'
#
loop_
_entity.id
_entity.type
_entity.pdbx_description
1 polymer ?
#
loop_
_entity_poly.entity_id
_entity_poly.type
_entity_poly.pdbx_seq_one_letter_code
_entity_poly.pdbx_strand_id
1 'polypeptide(L)'
;MTFELVLMATAIHILIWEKLPEWGTWFNTFIAALPRLLSSLYEQWHCPYCAGFWIALVLHGLTGFWTIPDLASLPGYLGVTATPVGWILDALATATLVYAAIIGLKAIGLPAMKAHMMKEDFMKSAFKGEDV
;
A
#
# COMPACT_ATOMS: atom_id res chain seq x y z
N MET A 1 4.84 -17.79 6.42
CA MET A 1 4.23 -16.55 5.89
C MET A 1 5.37 -15.67 5.41
N THR A 2 5.34 -15.22 4.16
CA THR A 2 6.36 -14.34 3.59
C THR A 2 5.78 -12.92 3.51
N PHE A 3 6.53 -11.91 3.93
CA PHE A 3 6.05 -10.51 3.95
C PHE A 3 6.44 -9.71 2.70
N GLU A 4 7.20 -10.32 1.79
CA GLU A 4 7.77 -9.72 0.61
C GLU A 4 6.67 -9.13 -0.28
N LEU A 5 5.61 -9.90 -0.57
CA LEU A 5 4.46 -9.42 -1.33
C LEU A 5 3.74 -8.27 -0.64
N VAL A 6 3.53 -8.37 0.68
CA VAL A 6 2.87 -7.33 1.47
C VAL A 6 3.66 -6.03 1.41
N LEU A 7 4.98 -6.09 1.64
CA LEU A 7 5.85 -4.93 1.64
C LEU A 7 5.90 -4.25 0.26
N MET A 8 6.07 -5.03 -0.81
CA MET A 8 6.07 -4.49 -2.17
C MET A 8 4.72 -3.89 -2.54
N ALA A 9 3.62 -4.59 -2.24
CA ALA A 9 2.27 -4.10 -2.55
C ALA A 9 1.94 -2.82 -1.77
N THR A 10 2.29 -2.75 -0.48
CA THR A 10 2.16 -1.55 0.33
C THR A 10 3.00 -0.40 -0.22
N ALA A 11 4.26 -0.65 -0.59
CA ALA A 11 5.14 0.38 -1.15
C ALA A 11 4.60 0.93 -2.48
N ILE A 12 4.09 0.06 -3.36
CA ILE A 12 3.48 0.46 -4.62
C ILE A 12 2.22 1.30 -4.36
N HIS A 13 1.37 0.89 -3.42
CA HIS A 13 0.16 1.67 -3.08
C HIS A 13 0.53 3.08 -2.58
N ILE A 14 1.45 3.17 -1.64
CA ILE A 14 1.94 4.47 -1.11
C ILE A 14 2.53 5.31 -2.24
N LEU A 15 3.35 4.73 -3.11
CA LEU A 15 3.96 5.45 -4.22
C LEU A 15 2.88 6.03 -5.15
N ILE A 16 1.94 5.21 -5.60
CA ILE A 16 0.97 5.61 -6.62
C ILE A 16 -0.04 6.63 -6.09
N TRP A 17 -0.58 6.41 -4.89
CA TRP A 17 -1.69 7.21 -4.39
C TRP A 17 -1.30 8.26 -3.35
N GLU A 18 -0.19 8.09 -2.63
CA GLU A 18 0.23 9.06 -1.61
C GLU A 18 1.38 9.94 -2.08
N LYS A 19 2.35 9.42 -2.86
CA LYS A 19 3.58 10.17 -3.21
C LYS A 19 3.62 10.75 -4.63
N LEU A 20 3.22 10.01 -5.65
CA LEU A 20 3.19 10.53 -7.02
C LEU A 20 2.32 11.79 -7.19
N PRO A 21 1.15 11.93 -6.52
CA PRO A 21 0.36 13.15 -6.59
C PRO A 21 1.07 14.38 -5.99
N GLU A 22 2.00 14.18 -5.05
CA GLU A 22 2.77 15.25 -4.39
C GLU A 22 4.02 15.68 -5.20
N TRP A 23 4.56 14.80 -6.07
CA TRP A 23 5.84 15.02 -6.78
C TRP A 23 5.77 16.01 -7.96
N GLY A 24 4.63 16.64 -8.21
CA GLY A 24 4.49 17.72 -9.19
C GLY A 24 3.15 17.70 -9.94
N THR A 25 2.94 18.68 -10.80
CA THR A 25 1.68 18.82 -11.56
C THR A 25 1.54 17.80 -12.69
N TRP A 26 2.65 17.27 -13.24
CA TRP A 26 2.63 16.39 -14.41
C TRP A 26 1.79 15.12 -14.21
N PHE A 27 1.87 14.48 -13.03
CA PHE A 27 1.11 13.27 -12.73
C PHE A 27 -0.39 13.57 -12.64
N ASN A 28 -0.74 14.65 -11.95
CA ASN A 28 -2.13 15.10 -11.85
C ASN A 28 -2.69 15.53 -13.21
N THR A 29 -1.87 16.15 -14.09
CA THR A 29 -2.24 16.46 -15.48
C THR A 29 -2.45 15.18 -16.30
N PHE A 30 -1.58 14.18 -16.12
CA PHE A 30 -1.74 12.88 -16.78
C PHE A 30 -3.04 12.20 -16.36
N ILE A 31 -3.32 12.10 -15.06
CA ILE A 31 -4.58 11.54 -14.54
C ILE A 31 -5.80 12.32 -15.05
N ALA A 32 -5.73 13.65 -15.13
CA ALA A 32 -6.81 14.47 -15.68
C ALA A 32 -7.03 14.28 -17.18
N ALA A 33 -6.00 13.86 -17.93
CA ALA A 33 -6.10 13.57 -19.35
C ALA A 33 -6.62 12.14 -19.66
N LEU A 34 -6.77 11.28 -18.64
CA LEU A 34 -7.24 9.91 -18.85
C LEU A 34 -8.74 9.87 -19.25
N PRO A 35 -9.13 8.93 -20.12
CA PRO A 35 -10.53 8.64 -20.40
C PRO A 35 -11.32 8.34 -19.11
N ARG A 36 -12.59 8.75 -19.08
CA ARG A 36 -13.45 8.71 -17.88
C ARG A 36 -13.49 7.36 -17.15
N LEU A 37 -13.41 6.24 -17.89
CA LEU A 37 -13.38 4.91 -17.29
C LEU A 37 -12.11 4.68 -16.47
N LEU A 38 -10.95 5.05 -17.01
CA LEU A 38 -9.67 4.82 -16.35
C LEU A 38 -9.46 5.80 -15.20
N SER A 39 -9.90 7.06 -15.33
CA SER A 39 -9.87 8.01 -14.21
C SER A 39 -10.74 7.52 -13.05
N SER A 40 -11.93 6.99 -13.35
CA SER A 40 -12.81 6.42 -12.32
C SER A 40 -12.20 5.18 -11.65
N LEU A 41 -11.47 4.35 -12.40
CA LEU A 41 -10.79 3.19 -11.86
C LEU A 41 -9.66 3.59 -10.92
N TYR A 42 -8.87 4.60 -11.30
CA TYR A 42 -7.81 5.16 -10.46
C TYR A 42 -8.35 5.68 -9.12
N GLU A 43 -9.47 6.41 -9.14
CA GLU A 43 -10.12 6.90 -7.92
C GLU A 43 -10.64 5.76 -7.03
N GLN A 44 -11.28 4.75 -7.62
CA GLN A 44 -11.78 3.59 -6.87
C GLN A 44 -10.66 2.76 -6.25
N TRP A 45 -9.50 2.68 -6.93
CA TRP A 45 -8.32 1.96 -6.47
C TRP A 45 -7.53 2.72 -5.40
N HIS A 46 -7.94 3.93 -5.03
CA HIS A 46 -7.37 4.62 -3.88
C HIS A 46 -7.58 3.84 -2.56
N CYS A 47 -8.57 2.95 -2.50
CA CYS A 47 -8.74 2.01 -1.39
C CYS A 47 -7.55 1.01 -1.30
N PRO A 48 -6.80 0.98 -0.18
CA PRO A 48 -5.64 0.10 -0.01
C PRO A 48 -5.94 -1.38 -0.21
N TYR A 49 -7.13 -1.83 0.19
CA TYR A 49 -7.55 -3.21 0.01
C TYR A 49 -7.82 -3.52 -1.47
N CYS A 50 -8.54 -2.64 -2.17
CA CYS A 50 -8.92 -2.83 -3.57
C CYS A 50 -7.71 -2.86 -4.49
N ALA A 51 -6.85 -1.84 -4.41
CA ALA A 51 -5.61 -1.83 -5.18
C ALA A 51 -4.63 -2.91 -4.70
N GLY A 52 -4.53 -3.14 -3.38
CA GLY A 52 -3.66 -4.15 -2.79
C GLY A 52 -3.94 -5.55 -3.33
N PHE A 53 -5.21 -5.91 -3.57
CA PHE A 53 -5.58 -7.19 -4.19
C PHE A 53 -4.99 -7.34 -5.59
N TRP A 54 -5.22 -6.35 -6.47
CA TRP A 54 -4.75 -6.42 -7.85
C TRP A 54 -3.21 -6.36 -7.93
N ILE A 55 -2.59 -5.51 -7.12
CA ILE A 55 -1.13 -5.42 -7.03
C ILE A 55 -0.55 -6.75 -6.54
N ALA A 56 -1.13 -7.34 -5.48
CA ALA A 56 -0.68 -8.63 -4.94
C ALA A 56 -0.81 -9.76 -5.97
N LEU A 57 -1.94 -9.82 -6.69
CA LEU A 57 -2.15 -10.84 -7.72
C LEU A 57 -1.13 -10.73 -8.85
N VAL A 58 -0.85 -9.51 -9.30
CA VAL A 58 0.18 -9.26 -10.34
C VAL A 58 1.58 -9.58 -9.81
N LEU A 59 1.93 -9.14 -8.61
CA LEU A 59 3.23 -9.42 -8.00
C LEU A 59 3.44 -10.92 -7.78
N HIS A 60 2.41 -11.63 -7.32
CA HIS A 60 2.44 -13.08 -7.21
C HIS A 60 2.77 -13.72 -8.56
N GLY A 61 2.05 -13.34 -9.62
CA GLY A 61 2.31 -13.87 -10.97
C GLY A 61 3.70 -13.54 -11.52
N LEU A 62 4.26 -12.37 -11.17
CA LEU A 62 5.58 -11.94 -11.63
C LEU A 62 6.73 -12.56 -10.84
N THR A 63 6.56 -12.77 -9.54
CA THR A 63 7.64 -13.17 -8.62
C THR A 63 7.56 -14.63 -8.20
N GLY A 64 6.38 -15.24 -8.26
CA GLY A 64 6.11 -16.57 -7.71
C GLY A 64 6.11 -16.61 -6.18
N PHE A 65 6.14 -15.48 -5.49
CA PHE A 65 6.05 -15.43 -4.03
C PHE A 65 4.64 -15.70 -3.55
N TRP A 66 4.55 -16.22 -2.31
CA TRP A 66 3.31 -16.62 -1.66
C TRP A 66 3.26 -16.07 -0.25
N THR A 67 2.33 -15.17 0.04
CA THR A 67 2.15 -14.68 1.40
C THR A 67 1.82 -15.84 2.35
N ILE A 68 0.95 -16.76 1.93
CA ILE A 68 0.64 -18.02 2.61
C ILE A 68 1.15 -19.19 1.75
N PRO A 69 2.36 -19.73 2.03
CA PRO A 69 2.96 -20.80 1.22
C PRO A 69 2.09 -22.05 1.08
N ASP A 70 1.30 -22.38 2.10
CA ASP A 70 0.44 -23.57 2.08
C ASP A 70 -0.65 -23.53 0.99
N LEU A 71 -1.00 -22.33 0.49
CA LEU A 71 -1.92 -22.17 -0.63
C LEU A 71 -1.32 -22.63 -1.97
N ALA A 72 0.00 -22.80 -2.06
CA ALA A 72 0.65 -23.39 -3.22
C ALA A 72 0.36 -24.89 -3.35
N SER A 73 0.06 -25.57 -2.23
CA SER A 73 -0.18 -27.01 -2.14
C SER A 73 -1.63 -27.32 -1.78
N LEU A 74 -2.58 -26.71 -2.50
CA LEU A 74 -4.00 -26.99 -2.31
C LEU A 74 -4.35 -28.46 -2.65
N PRO A 75 -5.36 -29.03 -1.97
CA PRO A 75 -5.69 -30.45 -2.09
C PRO A 75 -6.14 -30.86 -3.50
N GLY A 76 -5.75 -32.07 -3.90
CA GLY A 76 -5.92 -32.57 -5.27
C GLY A 76 -7.36 -32.69 -5.77
N TYR A 77 -8.38 -32.70 -4.89
CA TYR A 77 -9.78 -32.72 -5.30
C TYR A 77 -10.19 -31.47 -6.09
N LEU A 78 -9.46 -30.36 -5.94
CA LEU A 78 -9.69 -29.12 -6.69
C LEU A 78 -9.17 -29.20 -8.14
N GLY A 79 -8.28 -30.16 -8.43
CA GLY A 79 -7.70 -30.37 -9.75
C GLY A 79 -7.15 -29.08 -10.36
N VAL A 80 -7.53 -28.77 -11.60
CA VAL A 80 -7.07 -27.58 -12.34
C VAL A 80 -7.52 -26.24 -11.72
N THR A 81 -8.50 -26.25 -10.83
CA THR A 81 -8.97 -25.02 -10.16
C THR A 81 -8.14 -24.69 -8.91
N ALA A 82 -7.29 -25.61 -8.44
CA ALA A 82 -6.44 -25.41 -7.27
C ALA A 82 -5.55 -24.16 -7.43
N THR A 83 -4.88 -24.01 -8.56
CA THR A 83 -3.96 -22.89 -8.82
C THR A 83 -4.66 -21.51 -8.79
N PRO A 84 -5.70 -21.23 -9.59
CA PRO A 84 -6.34 -19.92 -9.56
C PRO A 84 -7.02 -19.63 -8.21
N VAL A 85 -7.55 -20.64 -7.52
CA VAL A 85 -8.11 -20.47 -6.18
C VAL A 85 -7.01 -20.08 -5.19
N GLY A 86 -5.86 -20.76 -5.22
CA GLY A 86 -4.71 -20.43 -4.38
C GLY A 86 -4.23 -18.99 -4.59
N TRP A 87 -4.12 -18.56 -5.86
CA TRP A 87 -3.69 -17.19 -6.20
C TRP A 87 -4.66 -16.14 -5.66
N ILE A 88 -5.97 -16.34 -5.83
CA ILE A 88 -6.98 -15.40 -5.35
C ILE A 88 -6.96 -15.34 -3.82
N LEU A 89 -6.90 -16.49 -3.14
CA LEU A 89 -6.85 -16.55 -1.68
C LEU A 89 -5.58 -15.87 -1.13
N ASP A 90 -4.43 -16.09 -1.77
CA ASP A 90 -3.17 -15.47 -1.38
C ASP A 90 -3.21 -13.94 -1.60
N ALA A 91 -3.75 -13.49 -2.73
CA ALA A 91 -3.94 -12.07 -3.01
C ALA A 91 -4.90 -11.40 -2.02
N LEU A 92 -5.99 -12.08 -1.60
CA LEU A 92 -6.93 -11.57 -0.60
C LEU A 92 -6.28 -11.45 0.80
N ALA A 93 -5.50 -12.45 1.20
CA ALA A 93 -4.74 -12.41 2.44
C ALA A 93 -3.72 -11.26 2.42
N THR A 94 -2.98 -11.14 1.32
CA THR A 94 -2.01 -10.06 1.11
C THR A 94 -2.67 -8.68 1.15
N ALA A 95 -3.81 -8.49 0.46
CA ALA A 95 -4.55 -7.24 0.45
C ALA A 95 -5.04 -6.82 1.84
N THR A 96 -5.43 -7.79 2.67
CA THR A 96 -5.82 -7.54 4.07
C THR A 96 -4.64 -7.01 4.89
N LEU A 97 -3.45 -7.60 4.70
CA LEU A 97 -2.23 -7.14 5.36
C LEU A 97 -1.78 -5.78 4.84
N VAL A 98 -1.91 -5.51 3.53
CA VAL A 98 -1.64 -4.19 2.93
C VAL A 98 -2.55 -3.12 3.55
N TYR A 99 -3.85 -3.41 3.66
CA TYR A 99 -4.81 -2.52 4.32
C TYR A 99 -4.43 -2.25 5.77
N ALA A 100 -4.10 -3.30 6.53
CA ALA A 100 -3.65 -3.17 7.92
C ALA A 100 -2.36 -2.33 8.02
N ALA A 101 -1.39 -2.54 7.13
CA ALA A 101 -0.15 -1.79 7.10
C ALA A 101 -0.39 -0.30 6.82
N ILE A 102 -1.20 0.05 5.82
CA ILE A 102 -1.47 1.45 5.47
C ILE A 102 -2.25 2.16 6.57
N ILE A 103 -3.26 1.51 7.16
CA ILE A 103 -3.96 2.08 8.31
C ILE A 103 -3.02 2.22 9.50
N GLY A 104 -2.18 1.22 9.78
CA GLY A 104 -1.18 1.28 10.83
C GLY A 104 -0.23 2.47 10.66
N LEU A 105 0.30 2.66 9.44
CA LEU A 105 1.17 3.79 9.11
C LEU A 105 0.46 5.13 9.30
N LYS A 106 -0.81 5.25 8.87
CA LYS A 106 -1.61 6.47 9.08
C LYS A 106 -1.89 6.74 10.56
N ALA A 107 -2.24 5.70 11.31
CA ALA A 107 -2.53 5.78 12.74
C ALA A 107 -1.30 6.20 13.56
N ILE A 108 -0.10 5.71 13.19
CA ILE A 108 1.16 6.08 13.83
C ILE A 108 1.67 7.45 13.34
N GLY A 109 1.35 7.83 12.11
CA GLY A 109 1.80 9.10 11.51
C GLY A 109 1.30 10.34 12.25
N LEU A 110 0.03 10.34 12.71
CA LEU A 110 -0.53 11.48 13.44
C LEU A 110 0.17 11.77 14.79
N PRO A 111 0.34 10.80 15.71
CA PRO A 111 1.10 11.02 16.94
C PRO A 111 2.57 11.31 16.66
N ALA A 112 3.18 10.69 15.65
CA ALA A 112 4.56 10.97 15.26
C ALA A 112 4.76 12.43 14.80
N MET A 113 3.86 12.95 13.95
CA MET A 113 3.87 14.36 13.54
C MET A 113 3.68 15.30 14.74
N LYS A 114 2.72 15.02 15.64
CA LYS A 114 2.53 15.83 16.85
C LYS A 114 3.77 15.85 17.74
N ALA A 115 4.39 14.69 17.98
CA ALA A 115 5.62 14.60 18.76
C ALA A 115 6.76 15.39 18.11
N HIS A 116 6.88 15.33 16.79
CA HIS A 116 7.88 16.11 16.05
C HIS A 116 7.65 17.62 16.17
N MET A 117 6.42 18.09 15.94
CA MET A 117 6.06 19.50 16.08
C MET A 117 6.29 20.02 17.51
N MET A 118 5.85 19.27 18.53
CA MET A 118 6.08 19.62 19.93
C MET A 118 7.57 19.69 20.27
N LYS A 119 8.40 18.79 19.70
CA LYS A 119 9.85 18.85 19.86
C LYS A 119 10.44 20.10 19.20
N GLU A 120 10.03 20.45 17.99
CA GLU A 120 10.49 21.68 17.33
C GLU A 120 10.09 22.94 18.11
N ASP A 121 8.85 23.00 18.59
CA ASP A 121 8.35 24.12 19.39
C ASP A 121 9.08 24.21 20.74
N PHE A 122 9.38 23.08 21.38
CA PHE A 122 10.24 23.02 22.56
C PHE A 122 11.64 23.55 22.27
N MET A 123 12.29 23.10 21.18
CA MET A 123 13.64 23.58 20.84
C MET A 123 13.65 25.08 20.52
N LYS A 124 12.63 25.58 19.80
CA LYS A 124 12.49 27.01 19.52
C LYS A 124 12.24 27.83 20.78
N SER A 125 11.45 27.35 21.73
CA SER A 125 11.18 28.09 22.98
C SER A 125 12.31 28.00 23.99
N ALA A 126 12.98 26.85 24.10
CA ALA A 126 14.05 26.61 25.06
C ALA A 126 15.37 27.29 24.69
N PHE A 127 15.65 27.50 23.39
CA PHE A 127 16.96 27.97 22.92
C PHE A 127 16.93 29.29 22.12
N LYS A 128 15.76 29.88 21.84
CA LYS A 128 15.65 31.20 21.17
C LYS A 128 15.47 32.38 22.15
N GLY A 129 15.70 32.13 23.45
CA GLY A 129 15.64 33.11 24.53
C GLY A 129 17.00 33.53 25.11
N GLU A 130 18.11 33.03 24.55
CA GLU A 130 19.49 33.41 24.93
C GLU A 130 20.21 34.05 23.74
N ASP A 131 19.64 35.14 23.20
CA ASP A 131 20.41 36.12 22.44
C ASP A 131 20.52 37.38 23.30
N VAL A 132 21.72 37.61 23.83
CA VAL A 132 22.20 38.80 24.56
C VAL A 132 22.15 40.04 23.67
#